data_AF-A0A948SYM8-F1
#
_entry.id   AF-A0A948SYM8-F1
#
_cell.length_a   1.000
_cell.length_b   1.000
_cell.length_c   1.000
_cell.angle_alpha   90.00
_cell.angle_beta   90.00
_cell.angle_gamma   90.00
#
_symmetry.space_group_name_H-M   'P 1'
#
loop_
_entity.id
_entity.type
_entity.pdbx_description
1 polymer ?
#
loop_
_entity_poly.entity_id
_entity_poly.type
_entity_poly.pdbx_seq_one_letter_code
_entity_poly.pdbx_strand_id
1 'polypeptide(L)'
;MPLALILSAGRRTEADVPVDPNAIATWANMVTVGRILISPILFALIPSDSYGSWVAFVMWFLLCVSDGFDGYLARRHGTTKSGAFLDPLADKVLVLGAMFTLVSRGLFPLLPVVIIAVREVAISIYRVLVGSRGISVPASRLAKVKTLSQQLAVGFALIPLT
;
A
#
# COMPACT_ATOMS: atom_id res chain seq x y z
N MET A 1 -44.64 -19.73 -30.49
CA MET A 1 -43.23 -19.98 -30.08
C MET A 1 -42.79 -18.95 -29.02
N PRO A 2 -43.26 -19.04 -27.75
CA PRO A 2 -42.87 -18.09 -26.69
C PRO A 2 -41.81 -18.64 -25.72
N LEU A 3 -41.30 -19.86 -25.93
CA LEU A 3 -40.48 -20.57 -24.95
C LEU A 3 -38.99 -20.16 -24.93
N ALA A 4 -38.51 -19.39 -25.91
CA ALA A 4 -37.10 -19.01 -26.03
C ALA A 4 -36.71 -17.77 -25.20
N LEU A 5 -37.67 -16.98 -24.72
CA LEU A 5 -37.41 -15.69 -24.05
C LEU A 5 -37.31 -15.80 -22.51
N ILE A 6 -37.67 -16.94 -21.93
CA ILE A 6 -37.62 -17.18 -20.47
C ILE A 6 -36.30 -17.88 -20.05
N LEU A 7 -35.56 -18.50 -20.99
CA LEU A 7 -34.35 -19.27 -20.69
C LEU A 7 -33.04 -18.47 -20.70
N SER A 8 -33.04 -17.17 -21.05
CA SER A 8 -31.83 -16.33 -20.96
C SER A 8 -31.70 -15.56 -19.65
N ALA A 9 -32.68 -15.66 -18.74
CA ALA A 9 -32.65 -14.98 -17.43
C ALA A 9 -31.84 -15.73 -16.34
N GLY A 10 -31.30 -16.91 -16.65
CA GLY A 10 -30.82 -17.88 -15.66
C GLY A 10 -29.30 -18.11 -15.57
N ARG A 11 -28.44 -17.24 -16.12
CA ARG A 11 -26.99 -17.29 -15.86
C ARG A 11 -26.40 -15.89 -15.72
N ARG A 12 -26.77 -15.21 -14.63
CA ARG A 12 -25.82 -14.27 -14.02
C ARG A 12 -24.77 -15.15 -13.35
N THR A 13 -23.63 -15.33 -13.99
CA THR A 13 -22.44 -15.83 -13.32
C THR A 13 -22.23 -14.95 -12.10
N GLU A 14 -22.19 -15.52 -10.90
CA GLU A 14 -21.91 -14.83 -9.63
C GLU A 14 -20.56 -14.06 -9.63
N ALA A 15 -19.79 -14.16 -10.71
CA ALA A 15 -18.48 -13.55 -10.93
C ALA A 15 -18.48 -12.05 -11.25
N ASP A 16 -19.63 -11.37 -11.33
CA ASP A 16 -19.71 -9.95 -11.73
C ASP A 16 -20.50 -9.07 -10.77
N VAL A 17 -20.59 -9.49 -9.49
CA VAL A 17 -21.13 -8.61 -8.44
C VAL A 17 -19.99 -7.68 -8.00
N PRO A 18 -20.06 -6.37 -8.25
CA PRO A 18 -19.10 -5.43 -7.69
C PRO A 18 -19.13 -5.58 -6.17
N VAL A 19 -17.95 -5.66 -5.56
CA VAL A 19 -17.82 -5.75 -4.11
C VAL A 19 -18.59 -4.58 -3.49
N ASP A 20 -19.43 -4.87 -2.49
CA ASP A 20 -20.19 -3.86 -1.76
C ASP A 20 -19.23 -2.74 -1.29
N PRO A 21 -19.48 -1.46 -1.61
CA PRO A 21 -18.66 -0.34 -1.16
C PRO A 21 -18.41 -0.29 0.36
N ASN A 22 -19.31 -0.89 1.16
CA ASN A 22 -19.20 -0.98 2.62
C ASN A 22 -18.58 -2.30 3.11
N ALA A 23 -18.21 -3.22 2.21
CA ALA A 23 -17.54 -4.46 2.57
C ALA A 23 -16.19 -4.17 3.25
N ILE A 24 -15.98 -4.81 4.40
CA ILE A 24 -14.75 -4.69 5.18
C ILE A 24 -13.80 -5.86 4.87
N ALA A 25 -14.33 -7.07 4.74
CA ALA A 25 -13.57 -8.27 4.43
C ALA A 25 -13.51 -8.49 2.91
N THR A 26 -12.49 -7.92 2.28
CA THR A 26 -12.18 -8.13 0.85
C THR A 26 -10.76 -8.65 0.73
N TRP A 27 -10.46 -9.37 -0.36
CA TRP A 27 -9.09 -9.85 -0.60
C TRP A 27 -8.07 -8.71 -0.67
N ALA A 28 -8.45 -7.57 -1.24
CA ALA A 28 -7.61 -6.38 -1.25
C ALA A 28 -7.33 -5.88 0.19
N ASN A 29 -8.37 -5.70 1.00
CA ASN A 29 -8.22 -5.23 2.38
C ASN A 29 -7.40 -6.19 3.25
N MET A 30 -7.53 -7.51 3.03
CA MET A 30 -6.74 -8.51 3.77
C MET A 30 -5.25 -8.39 3.46
N VAL A 31 -4.88 -8.11 2.21
CA VAL A 31 -3.48 -7.85 1.83
C VAL A 31 -2.98 -6.57 2.49
N THR A 32 -3.76 -5.49 2.45
CA THR A 32 -3.42 -4.20 3.07
C THR A 32 -3.24 -4.32 4.59
N VAL A 33 -4.17 -5.00 5.28
CA VAL A 33 -4.07 -5.25 6.73
C VAL A 33 -2.89 -6.16 7.04
N GLY A 34 -2.69 -7.21 6.25
CA GLY A 34 -1.52 -8.09 6.36
C GLY A 34 -0.21 -7.30 6.29
N ARG A 35 -0.10 -6.34 5.36
CA ARG A 35 1.08 -5.46 5.27
C ARG A 35 1.30 -4.66 6.55
N ILE A 36 0.25 -4.06 7.12
CA ILE A 36 0.35 -3.31 8.37
C ILE A 36 0.85 -4.21 9.51
N LEU A 37 0.38 -5.45 9.58
CA LEU A 37 0.78 -6.40 10.63
C LEU A 37 2.20 -6.95 10.43
N ILE A 38 2.64 -7.13 9.18
CA ILE A 38 3.99 -7.64 8.85
C ILE A 38 5.04 -6.53 8.95
N SER A 39 4.69 -5.27 8.73
CA SER A 39 5.64 -4.15 8.74
C SER A 39 6.46 -4.01 10.04
N PRO A 40 5.89 -4.16 11.26
CA PRO A 40 6.67 -4.20 12.50
C PRO A 40 7.73 -5.30 12.54
N ILE A 41 7.43 -6.46 11.96
CA ILE A 41 8.40 -7.56 11.85
C ILE A 41 9.56 -7.12 10.97
N LEU A 42 9.29 -6.46 9.84
CA LEU A 42 10.34 -5.87 9.00
C LEU A 42 11.23 -4.93 9.80
N PHE A 43 10.64 -4.02 10.58
CA PHE A 43 11.42 -3.03 11.34
C PHE A 43 12.33 -3.69 12.37
N ALA A 44 11.89 -4.79 12.98
CA ALA A 44 12.72 -5.56 13.91
C ALA A 44 13.94 -6.20 13.21
N LEU A 45 13.84 -6.55 11.93
CA LEU A 45 14.96 -7.11 11.16
C LEU A 45 15.98 -6.06 10.70
N ILE A 46 15.67 -4.75 10.73
CA ILE A 46 16.54 -3.69 10.19
C ILE A 46 17.47 -3.10 11.26
N PRO A 47 18.80 -3.05 11.04
CA PRO A 47 19.66 -4.02 10.38
C PRO A 47 20.07 -5.10 11.37
N SER A 48 20.26 -6.30 10.85
CA SER A 48 20.88 -7.40 11.55
C SER A 48 22.25 -7.71 10.92
N ASP A 49 22.81 -8.85 11.30
CA ASP A 49 23.87 -9.54 10.57
C ASP A 49 23.61 -9.65 9.05
N SER A 50 24.66 -10.01 8.29
CA SER A 50 24.60 -10.08 6.81
C SER A 50 23.43 -10.92 6.30
N TYR A 51 23.07 -12.00 7.01
CA TYR A 51 21.93 -12.85 6.66
C TYR A 51 20.57 -12.14 6.83
N GLY A 52 20.28 -11.55 7.99
CA GLY A 52 18.97 -10.92 8.17
C GLY A 52 18.82 -9.59 7.43
N SER A 53 19.92 -8.96 6.98
CA SER A 53 19.87 -7.84 6.02
C SER A 53 19.33 -8.28 4.65
N TRP A 54 19.73 -9.46 4.15
CA TRP A 54 19.13 -10.06 2.94
C TRP A 54 17.66 -10.40 3.15
N VAL A 55 17.29 -10.94 4.31
CA VAL A 55 15.88 -11.24 4.63
C VAL A 55 15.04 -9.97 4.67
N ALA A 56 15.54 -8.90 5.31
CA ALA A 56 14.88 -7.60 5.35
C ALA A 56 14.70 -7.01 3.95
N PHE A 57 15.72 -7.10 3.08
CA PHE A 57 15.65 -6.64 1.70
C PHE A 57 14.59 -7.41 0.89
N VAL A 58 14.60 -8.75 0.95
CA VAL A 58 13.61 -9.58 0.25
C VAL A 58 12.20 -9.28 0.76
N MET A 59 12.03 -9.17 2.08
CA MET A 59 10.73 -8.88 2.68
C MET A 59 10.23 -7.47 2.33
N TRP A 60 11.11 -6.46 2.33
CA TRP A 60 10.82 -5.12 1.85
C TRP A 60 10.33 -5.14 0.40
N PHE A 61 11.06 -5.83 -0.48
CA PHE A 61 10.70 -5.95 -1.89
C PHE A 61 9.31 -6.60 -2.07
N LEU A 62 9.03 -7.71 -1.36
CA LEU A 62 7.73 -8.37 -1.40
C LEU A 62 6.60 -7.46 -0.90
N LEU A 63 6.83 -6.70 0.18
CA LEU A 63 5.84 -5.76 0.72
C LEU A 63 5.56 -4.62 -0.27
N CYS A 64 6.58 -4.06 -0.92
CA CYS A 64 6.38 -3.04 -1.97
C CYS A 64 5.63 -3.60 -3.19
N VAL A 65 5.94 -4.82 -3.64
CA VAL A 65 5.23 -5.45 -4.77
C VAL A 65 3.78 -5.78 -4.42
N SER A 66 3.50 -6.14 -3.15
CA SER A 66 2.14 -6.44 -2.70
C SER A 66 1.17 -5.27 -2.88
N ASP A 67 1.65 -4.01 -2.87
CA ASP A 67 0.86 -2.78 -3.10
C ASP A 67 0.39 -2.63 -4.55
N GLY A 68 1.12 -3.24 -5.48
CA GLY A 68 0.63 -3.33 -6.86
C GLY A 68 -0.51 -4.34 -7.00
N PHE A 69 -0.50 -5.36 -6.15
CA PHE A 69 -1.38 -6.53 -6.27
C PHE A 69 -2.79 -6.26 -5.69
N ASP A 70 -2.88 -5.65 -4.51
CA ASP A 70 -4.17 -5.23 -3.95
C ASP A 70 -4.89 -4.21 -4.85
N GLY A 71 -4.17 -3.27 -5.45
CA GLY A 71 -4.69 -2.29 -6.39
C GLY A 71 -5.13 -2.93 -7.72
N TYR A 72 -4.46 -4.00 -8.17
CA TYR A 72 -4.94 -4.79 -9.30
C TYR A 72 -6.25 -5.51 -8.99
N LEU A 73 -6.34 -6.10 -7.79
CA LEU A 73 -7.52 -6.81 -7.32
C LEU A 73 -8.72 -5.84 -7.15
N ALA A 74 -8.49 -4.66 -6.58
CA ALA A 74 -9.50 -3.61 -6.44
C ALA A 74 -10.00 -3.08 -7.80
N ARG A 75 -9.14 -2.99 -8.82
CA ARG A 75 -9.56 -2.61 -10.19
C ARG A 75 -10.43 -3.66 -10.87
N ARG A 76 -10.27 -4.94 -10.52
CA ARG A 76 -11.09 -6.04 -11.09
C ARG A 76 -12.41 -6.26 -10.35
N HIS A 77 -12.43 -6.07 -9.03
CA HIS A 77 -13.56 -6.48 -8.19
C HIS A 77 -14.33 -5.30 -7.57
N GLY A 78 -13.81 -4.07 -7.67
CA GLY A 78 -14.40 -2.87 -7.08
C GLY A 78 -13.64 -2.38 -5.84
N THR A 79 -13.61 -1.05 -5.67
CA THR A 79 -12.97 -0.39 -4.53
C THR A 79 -13.95 -0.22 -3.38
N THR A 80 -13.55 -0.56 -2.16
CA THR A 80 -14.31 -0.31 -0.93
C THR A 80 -13.88 0.98 -0.26
N LYS A 81 -14.78 1.58 0.54
CA LYS A 81 -14.44 2.77 1.34
C LYS A 81 -13.32 2.49 2.35
N SER A 82 -13.31 1.27 2.90
CA SER A 82 -12.29 0.77 3.82
C SER A 82 -10.93 0.67 3.13
N GLY A 83 -10.85 0.06 1.95
CA GLY A 83 -9.60 -0.05 1.18
C GLY A 83 -9.05 1.32 0.79
N ALA A 84 -9.90 2.24 0.33
CA ALA A 84 -9.49 3.61 -0.03
C ALA A 84 -8.83 4.39 1.12
N PHE A 85 -9.12 4.03 2.38
CA PHE A 85 -8.48 4.59 3.57
C PHE A 85 -7.28 3.75 4.05
N LEU A 86 -7.40 2.41 4.02
CA LEU A 86 -6.37 1.49 4.50
C LEU A 86 -5.13 1.50 3.60
N ASP A 87 -5.28 1.61 2.28
CA ASP A 87 -4.13 1.52 1.36
C ASP A 87 -3.14 2.69 1.56
N PRO A 88 -3.59 3.97 1.60
CA PRO A 88 -2.69 5.08 1.91
C PRO A 88 -2.11 5.00 3.33
N LEU A 89 -2.83 4.42 4.29
CA LEU A 89 -2.32 4.22 5.64
C LEU A 89 -1.20 3.17 5.67
N ALA A 90 -1.41 2.02 5.03
CA ALA A 90 -0.45 0.93 4.97
C ALA A 90 0.85 1.35 4.26
N ASP A 91 0.76 2.08 3.14
CA ASP A 91 1.91 2.66 2.44
C ASP A 91 2.75 3.55 3.38
N LYS A 92 2.08 4.43 4.13
CA LYS A 92 2.75 5.36 5.04
C LYS A 92 3.39 4.64 6.22
N VAL A 93 2.71 3.65 6.80
CA VAL A 93 3.26 2.82 7.88
C VAL A 93 4.51 2.10 7.40
N LEU A 94 4.45 1.44 6.24
CA LEU A 94 5.58 0.68 5.69
C LEU A 94 6.79 1.60 5.40
N VAL A 95 6.58 2.66 4.61
CA VAL A 95 7.69 3.51 4.14
C VAL A 95 8.26 4.37 5.26
N LEU A 96 7.41 5.09 6.02
CA LEU A 96 7.91 5.93 7.11
C LEU A 96 8.47 5.09 8.24
N GLY A 97 7.84 3.97 8.58
CA GLY A 97 8.35 3.05 9.59
C GLY A 97 9.74 2.52 9.24
N ALA A 98 9.96 2.11 7.99
CA ALA A 98 11.28 1.69 7.53
C ALA A 98 12.30 2.84 7.60
N MET A 99 11.94 4.06 7.14
CA MET A 99 12.83 5.22 7.21
C MET A 99 13.19 5.60 8.65
N PHE A 100 12.25 5.62 9.58
CA PHE A 100 12.52 5.91 11.00
C PHE A 100 13.36 4.80 11.64
N THR A 101 13.15 3.55 11.25
CA THR A 101 14.00 2.44 11.71
C THR A 101 15.43 2.62 11.21
N LEU A 102 15.64 2.99 9.94
CA LEU A 102 16.96 3.30 9.40
C LEU A 102 17.63 4.50 10.10
N VAL A 103 16.85 5.51 10.51
CA VAL A 103 17.35 6.61 11.35
C VAL A 103 17.82 6.10 12.72
N SER A 104 17.02 5.26 13.38
CA SER A 104 17.38 4.70 14.69
C SER A 104 18.67 3.87 14.66
N ARG A 105 19.04 3.39 13.48
CA ARG A 105 20.20 2.54 13.22
C ARG A 105 21.37 3.33 12.60
N GLY A 106 21.24 4.65 12.53
CA GLY A 106 22.30 5.56 12.07
C GLY A 106 22.53 5.57 10.56
N LEU A 107 21.70 4.88 9.77
CA LEU A 107 21.85 4.79 8.32
C LEU A 107 21.26 6.02 7.61
N PHE A 108 20.17 6.58 8.14
CA PHE A 108 19.55 7.80 7.62
C PHE A 108 19.65 8.98 8.59
N PRO A 109 19.86 10.21 8.10
CA PRO A 109 19.77 11.41 8.93
C PRO A 109 18.32 11.68 9.33
N LEU A 110 18.10 12.06 10.60
CA LEU A 110 16.76 12.31 11.16
C LEU A 110 16.03 13.46 10.45
N LEU A 111 16.72 14.58 10.19
CA LEU A 111 16.07 15.80 9.70
C LEU A 111 15.37 15.63 8.34
N PRO A 112 16.00 15.04 7.30
CA PRO A 112 15.31 14.76 6.04
C PRO A 112 14.11 13.82 6.19
N VAL A 113 14.23 12.78 7.04
CA VAL A 113 13.15 11.81 7.28
C VAL A 113 11.95 12.48 7.94
N VAL A 114 12.16 13.36 8.92
CA VAL A 114 11.09 14.12 9.58
C VAL A 114 10.38 15.06 8.60
N ILE A 115 11.13 15.80 7.76
CA ILE A 115 10.55 16.68 6.75
C ILE A 115 9.66 15.88 5.78
N ILE A 116 10.17 14.73 5.33
CA ILE A 116 9.42 13.81 4.48
C ILE A 116 8.15 13.33 5.17
N ALA A 117 8.24 12.87 6.42
CA ALA A 117 7.12 12.35 7.20
C ALA A 117 6.01 13.40 7.39
N VAL A 118 6.38 14.62 7.78
CA VAL A 118 5.42 15.73 7.95
C VAL A 118 4.71 16.03 6.63
N ARG A 119 5.46 16.13 5.52
CA ARG A 119 4.89 16.38 4.19
C ARG A 119 3.97 15.26 3.72
N GLU A 120 4.35 14.01 3.99
CA GLU A 120 3.56 12.81 3.67
C GLU A 120 2.22 12.82 4.38
N VAL A 121 2.23 12.99 5.71
CA VAL A 121 1.02 13.02 6.53
C VAL A 121 0.12 14.20 6.18
N ALA A 122 0.69 15.41 6.03
CA ALA A 122 -0.06 16.61 5.67
C ALA A 122 -0.82 16.45 4.35
N ILE A 123 -0.17 15.89 3.32
CA ILE A 123 -0.80 15.70 2.00
C ILE A 123 -1.82 14.56 2.02
N SER A 124 -1.58 13.50 2.80
CA SER A 124 -2.58 12.45 3.01
C SER A 124 -3.85 13.01 3.65
N ILE A 125 -3.71 13.81 4.72
CA ILE A 125 -4.84 14.48 5.39
C ILE A 125 -5.56 15.41 4.41
N TYR A 126 -4.81 16.25 3.69
CA TYR A 126 -5.39 17.16 2.68
C TYR A 126 -6.22 16.40 1.64
N ARG A 127 -5.70 15.28 1.11
CA ARG A 127 -6.42 14.46 0.13
C ARG A 127 -7.71 13.87 0.70
N VAL A 128 -7.69 13.42 1.96
CA VAL A 128 -8.87 12.88 2.64
C VAL A 128 -9.93 13.98 2.83
N LEU A 129 -9.53 15.17 3.31
CA LEU A 129 -10.45 16.30 3.55
C LEU A 129 -11.06 16.87 2.26
N VAL A 130 -10.30 16.90 1.17
CA VAL A 130 -10.78 17.37 -0.13
C VAL A 130 -11.65 16.29 -0.80
N GLY A 131 -11.25 15.02 -0.68
CA GLY A 131 -12.02 13.88 -1.16
C GLY A 131 -13.40 13.75 -0.48
N SER A 132 -13.49 14.04 0.83
CA SER A 132 -14.77 14.04 1.54
C SER A 132 -15.74 15.15 1.07
N ARG A 133 -15.23 16.16 0.34
CA ARG A 133 -16.03 17.23 -0.29
C ARG A 133 -16.41 16.91 -1.75
N GLY A 134 -16.16 15.69 -2.22
CA GLY A 134 -16.46 15.25 -3.58
C GLY A 134 -15.43 15.69 -4.63
N ILE A 135 -14.32 16.31 -4.23
CA ILE A 135 -13.26 16.72 -5.15
C ILE A 135 -12.19 15.63 -5.16
N SER A 136 -12.08 14.91 -6.28
CA SER A 136 -11.01 13.95 -6.50
C SER A 136 -9.71 14.68 -6.82
N VAL A 137 -8.67 14.46 -6.00
CA VAL A 137 -7.31 14.95 -6.27
C VAL A 137 -6.49 13.81 -6.89
N PRO A 138 -6.32 13.75 -8.22
CA PRO A 138 -5.56 12.69 -8.86
C PRO A 138 -4.08 12.75 -8.47
N ALA A 139 -3.41 11.60 -8.48
CA ALA A 139 -1.97 11.53 -8.24
C ALA A 139 -1.20 12.12 -9.44
N SER A 140 -0.33 13.11 -9.18
CA SER A 140 0.54 13.68 -10.20
C SER A 140 1.70 12.72 -10.56
N ARG A 141 2.31 12.91 -11.73
CA ARG A 141 3.52 12.15 -12.12
C ARG A 141 4.64 12.32 -11.08
N LEU A 142 4.80 13.53 -10.54
CA LEU A 142 5.76 13.82 -9.47
C LEU A 142 5.50 12.99 -8.21
N ALA A 143 4.23 12.76 -7.85
CA ALA A 143 3.90 11.92 -6.70
C ALA A 143 4.36 10.47 -6.90
N LYS A 144 4.22 9.92 -8.11
CA LYS A 144 4.69 8.56 -8.44
C LYS A 144 6.21 8.45 -8.37
N VAL A 145 6.93 9.41 -8.96
CA VAL A 145 8.41 9.44 -8.93
C VAL A 145 8.92 9.55 -7.50
N LYS A 146 8.30 10.41 -6.68
CA LYS A 146 8.59 10.53 -5.25
C LYS A 146 8.51 9.16 -4.54
N THR A 147 7.40 8.45 -4.71
CA THR A 147 7.19 7.18 -4.00
C THR A 147 8.22 6.15 -4.45
N LEU A 148 8.47 6.06 -5.76
CA LEU A 148 9.52 5.20 -6.30
C LEU A 148 10.90 5.54 -5.75
N SER A 149 11.26 6.83 -5.69
CA SER A 149 12.56 7.25 -5.15
C SER A 149 12.73 6.89 -3.67
N GLN A 150 11.67 7.00 -2.87
CA GLN A 150 11.69 6.64 -1.46
C GLN A 150 11.80 5.13 -1.27
N GLN A 151 11.04 4.36 -2.07
CA GLN A 151 11.10 2.90 -2.03
C GLN A 151 12.48 2.37 -2.42
N LEU A 152 13.08 2.95 -3.46
CA LEU A 152 14.44 2.63 -3.88
C LEU A 152 15.46 3.04 -2.83
N ALA A 153 15.35 4.24 -2.25
CA ALA A 153 16.28 4.70 -1.22
C ALA A 153 16.31 3.76 0.00
N VAL A 154 15.14 3.33 0.48
CA VAL A 154 15.05 2.33 1.55
C VAL A 154 15.60 0.98 1.07
N GLY A 155 15.21 0.53 -0.12
CA GLY A 155 15.70 -0.72 -0.69
C GLY A 155 17.23 -0.78 -0.75
N PHE A 156 17.88 0.26 -1.27
CA PHE A 156 19.33 0.37 -1.32
C PHE A 156 19.97 0.37 0.06
N ALA A 157 19.37 1.05 1.04
CA ALA A 157 19.87 1.05 2.41
C ALA A 157 19.77 -0.32 3.12
N LEU A 158 18.89 -1.20 2.62
CA LEU A 158 18.73 -2.56 3.14
C LEU A 158 19.62 -3.60 2.46
N ILE A 159 20.18 -3.30 1.27
CA ILE A 159 21.09 -4.23 0.60
C ILE A 159 22.36 -4.33 1.45
N PRO A 160 22.75 -5.54 1.90
CA PRO A 160 24.05 -5.74 2.54
C PRO A 160 25.15 -5.62 1.49
N LEU A 161 25.58 -4.39 1.23
CA LEU A 161 26.73 -4.07 0.40
C LEU A 161 28.01 -4.18 1.24
N THR A 162 28.26 -5.33 1.88
CA THR A 162 29.56 -5.80 2.42
C THR A 162 29.39 -7.11 3.18
#